data_AF-A0A433JVB0-F1
#
_entry.id   AF-A0A433JVB0-F1
#
_cell.length_a   1.000
_cell.length_b   1.000
_cell.length_c   1.000
_cell.angle_alpha   90.00
_cell.angle_beta   90.00
_cell.angle_gamma   90.00
#
_symmetry.space_group_name_H-M   'P 1'
#
loop_
_entity.id
_entity.type
_entity.pdbx_description
1 polymer ?
#
loop_
_entity_poly.entity_id
_entity_poly.type
_entity_poly.pdbx_seq_one_letter_code
_entity_poly.pdbx_strand_id
1 'polypeptide(L)'
;MSASAGSTTPGTTDTDPAARARYASRTLWSGVLFGIGLIAFIDETVFHQLLHWHHFYDRSTSDIGLVSDGFFHALSWIATVGSLFMLADLRRRGAFWPVRWWGGVLVGAGGFQLYDGLVQHKLLGIHQIRYVPELLVYDVTWNVVAGVLLVTGIALTVRTRRRTITAA
;
A
#
# COMPACT_ATOMS: atom_id res chain seq x y z
N MET A 1 -50.83 9.68 25.87
CA MET A 1 -49.55 10.17 25.31
C MET A 1 -48.44 9.30 25.88
N SER A 2 -47.96 8.30 25.14
CA SER A 2 -46.84 7.45 25.55
C SER A 2 -45.73 7.62 24.53
N ALA A 3 -44.69 8.35 24.91
CA ALA A 3 -43.50 8.50 24.09
C ALA A 3 -42.61 7.27 24.28
N SER A 4 -42.54 6.43 23.26
CA SER A 4 -41.54 5.37 23.13
C SER A 4 -40.19 6.02 22.88
N ALA A 5 -39.33 6.05 23.91
CA ALA A 5 -37.95 6.45 23.78
C ALA A 5 -37.20 5.42 22.92
N GLY A 6 -36.81 5.83 21.71
CA GLY A 6 -35.92 5.06 20.86
C GLY A 6 -34.55 4.92 21.53
N SER A 7 -34.14 3.67 21.77
CA SER A 7 -32.79 3.34 22.22
C SER A 7 -31.81 3.52 21.06
N THR A 8 -31.24 4.72 20.92
CA THR A 8 -30.07 4.93 20.08
C THR A 8 -28.84 4.61 20.91
N THR A 9 -28.36 3.36 20.80
CA THR A 9 -27.00 3.00 21.24
C THR A 9 -25.99 3.73 20.33
N PRO A 10 -25.21 4.70 20.84
CA PRO A 10 -24.15 5.31 20.07
C PRO A 10 -22.89 4.46 20.25
N GLY A 11 -22.30 3.93 19.18
CA GLY A 11 -20.92 3.40 19.30
C GLY A 11 -20.44 2.34 18.31
N THR A 12 -21.30 1.75 17.49
CA THR A 12 -20.84 0.95 16.35
C THR A 12 -21.10 1.76 15.09
N THR A 13 -20.03 2.12 14.36
CA THR A 13 -20.19 2.65 13.00
C THR A 13 -20.79 1.52 12.18
N ASP A 14 -22.12 1.52 12.07
CA ASP A 14 -22.87 0.45 11.43
C ASP A 14 -22.60 0.51 9.93
N THR A 15 -21.56 -0.21 9.53
CA THR A 15 -21.12 -0.26 8.15
C THR A 15 -22.13 -1.04 7.33
N ASP A 16 -22.83 -0.36 6.44
CA ASP A 16 -23.84 -0.95 5.57
C ASP A 16 -23.22 -1.98 4.61
N PRO A 17 -23.63 -3.27 4.66
CA PRO A 17 -23.17 -4.31 3.73
C PRO A 17 -23.38 -3.94 2.25
N ALA A 18 -24.47 -3.25 1.91
CA ALA A 18 -24.75 -2.81 0.55
C ALA A 18 -23.78 -1.70 0.12
N ALA A 19 -23.51 -0.73 0.99
CA ALA A 19 -22.47 0.28 0.76
C ALA A 19 -21.08 -0.36 0.59
N ARG A 20 -20.71 -1.35 1.41
CA ARG A 20 -19.42 -2.07 1.27
C ARG A 20 -19.28 -2.76 -0.09
N ALA A 21 -20.33 -3.41 -0.58
CA ALA A 21 -20.33 -4.02 -1.90
C ALA A 21 -20.18 -2.97 -3.01
N ARG A 22 -20.97 -1.88 -2.94
CA ARG A 22 -20.95 -0.77 -3.91
C ARG A 22 -19.59 -0.08 -4.01
N TYR A 23 -18.89 0.08 -2.88
CA TYR A 23 -17.60 0.78 -2.82
C TYR A 23 -16.39 -0.16 -2.65
N ALA A 24 -16.56 -1.46 -2.93
CA ALA A 24 -15.50 -2.47 -2.76
C ALA A 24 -14.24 -2.14 -3.58
N SER A 25 -14.39 -1.70 -4.83
CA SER A 25 -13.26 -1.32 -5.68
C SER A 25 -12.54 -0.07 -5.16
N ARG A 26 -13.28 0.95 -4.70
CA ARG A 26 -12.69 2.17 -4.10
C ARG A 26 -11.94 1.84 -2.80
N THR A 27 -12.46 0.92 -2.00
CA THR A 27 -11.75 0.42 -0.79
C THR A 27 -10.44 -0.27 -1.14
N LEU A 28 -10.45 -1.12 -2.18
CA LEU A 28 -9.23 -1.79 -2.64
C LEU A 28 -8.20 -0.78 -3.12
N TRP A 29 -8.58 0.17 -4.00
CA TRP A 29 -7.65 1.17 -4.53
C TRP A 29 -7.14 2.16 -3.48
N SER A 30 -7.98 2.54 -2.51
CA SER A 30 -7.52 3.30 -1.34
C SER A 30 -6.44 2.52 -0.58
N GLY A 31 -6.63 1.21 -0.36
CA GLY A 31 -5.61 0.37 0.23
C GLY A 31 -4.33 0.30 -0.63
N VAL A 32 -4.45 0.03 -1.93
CA VAL A 32 -3.31 -0.10 -2.85
C VAL A 32 -2.45 1.17 -2.87
N LEU A 33 -3.07 2.34 -3.03
CA LEU A 33 -2.34 3.61 -3.04
C LEU A 33 -1.66 3.89 -1.70
N PHE A 34 -2.34 3.59 -0.58
CA PHE A 34 -1.72 3.72 0.74
C PHE A 34 -0.52 2.77 0.90
N GLY A 35 -0.65 1.53 0.42
CA GLY A 35 0.42 0.53 0.46
C GLY A 35 1.65 0.92 -0.36
N ILE A 36 1.44 1.44 -1.58
CA ILE A 36 2.51 1.98 -2.44
C ILE A 36 3.21 3.14 -1.72
N GLY A 37 2.43 4.12 -1.24
CA GLY A 37 3.00 5.28 -0.57
C GLY A 37 3.76 4.93 0.70
N LEU A 38 3.20 4.04 1.52
CA LEU A 38 3.83 3.58 2.77
C LEU A 38 5.14 2.85 2.51
N ILE A 39 5.18 1.90 1.57
CA ILE A 39 6.38 1.12 1.34
C ILE A 39 7.47 1.95 0.68
N ALA A 40 7.12 2.85 -0.25
CA ALA A 40 8.05 3.80 -0.87
C ALA A 40 8.63 4.77 0.16
N PHE A 41 7.81 5.27 1.10
CA PHE A 41 8.28 6.09 2.21
C PHE A 41 9.27 5.33 3.11
N ILE A 42 8.95 4.08 3.48
CA ILE A 42 9.85 3.24 4.30
C ILE A 42 11.15 3.00 3.54
N ASP A 43 11.06 2.67 2.26
CA ASP A 43 12.21 2.39 1.41
C ASP A 43 13.18 3.57 1.37
N GLU A 44 12.66 4.73 0.99
CA GLU A 44 13.44 5.95 0.92
C GLU A 44 14.00 6.38 2.29
N THR A 45 13.17 6.37 3.34
CA THR A 45 13.62 6.79 4.68
C THR A 45 14.71 5.86 5.19
N VAL A 46 14.47 4.54 5.13
CA VAL A 46 15.37 3.56 5.75
C VAL A 46 16.58 3.30 4.85
N PHE A 47 16.37 2.95 3.58
CA PHE A 47 17.45 2.49 2.72
C PHE A 47 18.16 3.65 2.01
N HIS A 48 17.46 4.69 1.56
CA HIS A 48 18.13 5.80 0.90
C HIS A 48 18.75 6.77 1.90
N GLN A 49 17.98 7.24 2.90
CA GLN A 49 18.41 8.31 3.78
C GLN A 49 19.16 7.85 5.03
N LEU A 50 18.66 6.84 5.75
CA LEU A 50 19.29 6.42 7.01
C LEU A 50 20.48 5.50 6.77
N LEU A 51 20.29 4.46 5.94
CA LEU A 51 21.31 3.44 5.71
C LEU A 51 22.21 3.74 4.51
N HIS A 52 21.82 4.66 3.63
CA HIS A 52 22.59 5.03 2.42
C HIS A 52 22.94 3.81 1.56
N TRP A 53 22.02 2.86 1.41
CA TRP A 53 22.24 1.65 0.62
C TRP A 53 22.24 1.95 -0.89
N HIS A 54 21.40 2.87 -1.34
CA HIS A 54 21.23 3.29 -2.73
C HIS A 54 20.44 4.60 -2.82
N HIS A 55 20.49 5.28 -3.96
CA HIS A 55 19.51 6.31 -4.34
C HIS A 55 18.54 5.76 -5.38
N PHE A 56 17.46 6.48 -5.65
CA PHE A 56 16.48 6.13 -6.67
C PHE A 56 17.09 6.06 -8.08
N TYR A 57 18.13 6.87 -8.34
CA TYR A 57 18.87 6.84 -9.60
C TYR A 57 20.37 7.01 -9.37
N ASP A 58 21.12 5.92 -9.50
CA ASP A 58 22.56 5.86 -9.22
C ASP A 58 23.44 5.95 -10.47
N ARG A 59 22.84 6.08 -11.67
CA ARG A 59 23.60 6.16 -12.94
C ARG A 59 24.12 7.55 -13.26
N SER A 60 24.26 8.42 -12.25
CA SER A 60 24.72 9.80 -12.40
C SER A 60 25.45 10.28 -11.14
N THR A 61 25.53 11.59 -10.92
CA THR A 61 26.11 12.20 -9.72
C THR A 61 25.21 12.00 -8.50
N SER A 62 25.80 12.06 -7.31
CA SER A 62 25.07 11.99 -6.04
C SER A 62 24.03 13.10 -5.90
N ASP A 63 24.29 14.30 -6.45
CA ASP A 63 23.31 15.40 -6.46
C ASP A 63 22.04 15.02 -7.25
N ILE A 64 22.19 14.33 -8.38
CA ILE A 64 21.06 13.84 -9.17
C ILE A 64 20.35 12.69 -8.44
N GLY A 65 21.11 11.80 -7.78
CA GLY A 65 20.55 10.77 -6.91
C GLY A 65 19.65 11.37 -5.82
N LEU A 66 20.15 12.37 -5.10
CA LEU A 66 19.41 13.07 -4.04
C LEU A 66 18.15 13.79 -4.56
N VAL A 67 18.24 14.46 -5.72
CA VAL A 67 17.06 15.08 -6.35
C VAL A 67 16.03 14.02 -6.75
N SER A 68 16.48 12.88 -7.27
CA SER A 68 15.59 11.78 -7.65
C SER A 68 14.90 11.14 -6.45
N ASP A 69 15.58 11.02 -5.31
CA ASP A 69 14.98 10.61 -4.02
C ASP A 69 13.86 11.57 -3.60
N GLY A 70 14.10 12.88 -3.71
CA GLY A 70 13.08 13.89 -3.38
C GLY A 70 11.80 13.78 -4.22
N PHE A 71 11.92 13.50 -5.53
CA PHE A 71 10.76 13.24 -6.38
C PHE A 71 10.06 11.93 -5.99
N PHE A 72 10.82 10.89 -5.68
CA PHE A 72 10.29 9.63 -5.19
C PHE A 72 9.49 9.82 -3.88
N HIS A 73 10.01 10.62 -2.94
CA HIS A 73 9.32 11.02 -1.70
C HIS A 73 8.01 11.74 -1.97
N ALA A 74 8.04 12.72 -2.87
CA ALA A 74 6.87 13.52 -3.18
C ALA A 74 5.75 12.63 -3.74
N LEU A 75 6.09 11.69 -4.63
CA LEU A 75 5.14 10.73 -5.19
C LEU A 75 4.60 9.76 -4.13
N SER A 76 5.44 9.29 -3.20
CA SER A 76 5.01 8.43 -2.09
C SER A 76 4.01 9.12 -1.18
N TRP A 77 4.23 10.41 -0.87
CA TRP A 77 3.29 11.23 -0.09
C TRP A 77 2.01 11.57 -0.83
N ILE A 78 2.07 11.87 -2.13
CA ILE A 78 0.87 12.10 -2.95
C ILE A 78 -0.02 10.85 -2.92
N ALA A 79 0.56 9.66 -3.10
CA ALA A 79 -0.18 8.40 -3.02
C ALA A 79 -0.78 8.19 -1.62
N THR A 80 0.02 8.42 -0.57
CA THR A 80 -0.41 8.29 0.83
C THR A 80 -1.56 9.24 1.15
N VAL A 81 -1.41 10.55 0.92
CA VAL A 81 -2.43 11.55 1.22
C VAL A 81 -3.69 11.32 0.39
N GLY A 82 -3.54 11.09 -0.92
CA GLY A 82 -4.68 10.79 -1.80
C GLY A 82 -5.47 9.57 -1.34
N SER A 83 -4.78 8.51 -0.90
CA SER A 83 -5.42 7.32 -0.36
C SER A 83 -6.16 7.55 0.96
N LEU A 84 -5.67 8.45 1.82
CA LEU A 84 -6.31 8.84 3.08
C LEU A 84 -7.56 9.67 2.84
N PHE A 85 -7.57 10.55 1.83
CA PHE A 85 -8.81 11.22 1.40
C PHE A 85 -9.86 10.22 0.91
N MET A 86 -9.46 9.21 0.13
CA MET A 86 -10.37 8.13 -0.27
C MET A 86 -10.89 7.34 0.94
N LEU A 87 -10.02 7.05 1.93
CA LEU A 87 -10.39 6.35 3.15
C LEU A 87 -11.38 7.17 3.99
N ALA A 88 -11.17 8.49 4.11
CA ALA A 88 -12.08 9.39 4.79
C ALA A 88 -13.46 9.43 4.12
N ASP A 89 -13.52 9.49 2.78
CA ASP A 89 -14.77 9.41 2.02
C ASP A 89 -15.48 8.06 2.23
N LEU A 90 -14.75 6.95 2.26
CA LEU A 90 -15.31 5.62 2.55
C LEU A 90 -15.89 5.53 3.96
N ARG A 91 -15.22 6.10 4.96
CA ARG A 91 -15.71 6.15 6.35
C ARG A 91 -16.96 7.02 6.46
N ARG A 92 -16.97 8.20 5.85
CA ARG A 92 -18.12 9.12 5.81
C ARG A 92 -19.36 8.47 5.19
N ARG A 93 -19.17 7.55 4.24
CA ARG A 93 -20.24 6.81 3.56
C ARG A 93 -20.65 5.50 4.25
N GLY A 94 -20.08 5.18 5.42
CA GLY A 94 -20.33 3.88 6.09
C GLY A 94 -19.85 2.67 5.29
N ALA A 95 -18.99 2.87 4.29
CA ALA A 95 -18.63 1.86 3.30
C ALA A 95 -17.26 1.21 3.57
N PHE A 96 -16.56 1.62 4.64
CA PHE A 96 -15.23 1.11 4.93
C PHE A 96 -15.25 -0.40 5.21
N TRP A 97 -14.40 -1.12 4.48
CA TRP A 97 -14.21 -2.56 4.62
C TRP A 97 -12.75 -2.87 5.01
N PRO A 98 -12.46 -3.02 6.32
CA PRO A 98 -11.08 -3.13 6.82
C PRO A 98 -10.26 -4.25 6.17
N VAL A 99 -10.83 -5.45 6.07
CA VAL A 99 -10.13 -6.62 5.49
C VAL A 99 -9.77 -6.38 4.02
N ARG A 100 -10.66 -5.74 3.25
CA ARG A 100 -10.42 -5.45 1.84
C ARG A 100 -9.40 -4.32 1.68
N TRP A 101 -9.43 -3.34 2.56
CA TRP A 101 -8.48 -2.22 2.57
C TRP A 101 -7.06 -2.72 2.89
N TRP A 102 -6.89 -3.52 3.94
CA TRP A 102 -5.59 -4.14 4.26
C TRP A 102 -5.11 -5.09 3.17
N GLY A 103 -6.03 -5.83 2.52
CA GLY A 103 -5.69 -6.58 1.30
C GLY A 103 -5.10 -5.68 0.22
N GLY A 104 -5.70 -4.50 0.00
CA GLY A 104 -5.15 -3.47 -0.90
C GLY A 104 -3.79 -2.95 -0.46
N VAL A 105 -3.60 -2.61 0.82
CA VAL A 105 -2.31 -2.13 1.35
C VAL A 105 -1.20 -3.12 1.06
N LEU A 106 -1.43 -4.41 1.34
CA LEU A 106 -0.43 -5.45 1.09
C LEU A 106 -0.18 -5.70 -0.40
N VAL A 107 -1.23 -5.62 -1.24
CA VAL A 107 -1.08 -5.69 -2.71
C VAL A 107 -0.23 -4.52 -3.22
N GLY A 108 -0.51 -3.30 -2.77
CA GLY A 108 0.23 -2.10 -3.16
C GLY A 108 1.69 -2.17 -2.71
N ALA A 109 1.92 -2.49 -1.43
CA ALA A 109 3.26 -2.59 -0.86
C ALA A 109 4.10 -3.70 -1.52
N GLY A 110 3.56 -4.93 -1.58
CA GLY A 110 4.27 -6.06 -2.18
C GLY A 110 4.45 -5.92 -3.69
N GLY A 111 3.46 -5.38 -4.39
CA GLY A 111 3.55 -5.12 -5.83
C GLY A 111 4.59 -4.08 -6.18
N PHE A 112 4.67 -2.99 -5.41
CA PHE A 112 5.69 -1.96 -5.60
C PHE A 112 7.09 -2.49 -5.32
N GLN A 113 7.30 -3.22 -4.22
CA GLN A 113 8.62 -3.79 -3.90
C GLN A 113 9.08 -4.83 -4.92
N LEU A 114 8.17 -5.64 -5.47
CA LEU A 114 8.51 -6.55 -6.57
C LEU A 114 8.85 -5.80 -7.86
N TYR A 115 8.12 -4.72 -8.16
CA TYR A 115 8.43 -3.86 -9.30
C TYR A 115 9.82 -3.26 -9.16
N ASP A 116 10.14 -2.65 -8.03
CA ASP A 116 11.47 -2.10 -7.77
C ASP A 116 12.56 -3.20 -7.85
N GLY A 117 12.37 -4.29 -7.10
CA GLY A 117 13.29 -5.42 -7.01
C GLY A 117 13.60 -6.12 -8.33
N LEU A 118 12.64 -6.23 -9.24
CA LEU A 118 12.80 -6.94 -10.51
C LEU A 118 13.02 -6.00 -11.69
N VAL A 119 12.25 -4.91 -11.77
CA VAL A 119 12.30 -3.99 -12.90
C VAL A 119 13.40 -2.97 -12.72
N GLN A 120 13.40 -2.22 -11.62
CA GLN A 120 14.38 -1.13 -11.46
C GLN A 120 15.79 -1.68 -11.21
N HIS A 121 15.91 -2.69 -10.35
CA HIS A 121 17.20 -3.26 -9.98
C HIS A 121 17.79 -4.25 -11.00
N LYS A 122 16.97 -5.08 -11.67
CA LYS A 122 17.47 -6.16 -12.54
C LYS A 122 17.23 -5.93 -14.02
N LEU A 123 16.05 -5.46 -14.41
CA LEU A 123 15.77 -5.19 -15.82
C LEU A 123 16.44 -3.89 -16.29
N LEU A 124 16.28 -2.80 -15.55
CA LEU A 124 16.77 -1.47 -15.91
C LEU A 124 18.16 -1.18 -15.34
N GLY A 125 18.48 -1.75 -14.18
CA GLY A 125 19.76 -1.55 -13.49
C GLY A 125 20.04 -0.08 -13.20
N ILE A 126 19.00 0.67 -12.81
CA ILE A 126 19.12 2.12 -12.51
C ILE A 126 19.66 2.39 -11.10
N HIS A 127 19.52 1.41 -10.22
CA HIS A 127 20.14 1.31 -8.89
C HIS A 127 20.24 -0.18 -8.50
N GLN A 128 20.84 -0.51 -7.35
CA GLN A 128 20.83 -1.85 -6.77
C GLN A 128 20.32 -1.80 -5.34
N ILE A 129 19.69 -2.87 -4.84
CA ILE A 129 19.21 -2.97 -3.44
C ILE A 129 20.33 -2.59 -2.46
N ARG A 130 21.55 -3.03 -2.74
CA ARG A 130 22.73 -2.67 -1.95
C ARG A 130 24.02 -2.90 -2.73
N TYR A 131 24.94 -1.93 -2.71
CA TYR A 131 26.25 -2.09 -3.32
C TYR A 131 27.23 -2.85 -2.42
N VAL A 132 27.16 -4.18 -2.45
CA VAL A 132 28.07 -5.11 -1.74
C VAL A 132 28.44 -6.31 -2.63
N PRO A 133 29.58 -7.00 -2.36
CA PRO A 133 29.97 -8.18 -3.15
C PRO A 133 28.90 -9.29 -3.15
N GLU A 134 28.35 -9.60 -1.98
CA GLU A 134 27.33 -10.64 -1.81
C GLU A 134 25.91 -10.06 -1.91
N LEU A 135 25.52 -9.65 -3.11
CA LEU A 135 24.22 -9.02 -3.38
C LEU A 135 23.03 -10.00 -3.30
N LEU A 136 23.25 -11.28 -3.61
CA LEU A 136 22.18 -12.27 -3.78
C LEU A 136 21.27 -12.39 -2.54
N VAL A 137 21.83 -12.33 -1.33
CA VAL A 137 21.04 -12.44 -0.10
C VAL A 137 20.06 -11.27 0.05
N TYR A 138 20.47 -10.06 -0.36
CA TYR A 138 19.61 -8.87 -0.32
C TYR A 138 18.54 -8.95 -1.39
N ASP A 139 18.89 -9.34 -2.61
CA ASP A 139 17.94 -9.54 -3.71
C ASP A 139 16.85 -10.56 -3.36
N VAL A 140 17.25 -11.71 -2.83
CA VAL A 140 16.32 -12.77 -2.46
C VAL A 140 15.44 -12.31 -1.31
N THR A 141 16.01 -11.70 -0.27
CA THR A 141 15.24 -11.22 0.90
C THR A 141 14.20 -10.18 0.46
N TRP A 142 14.61 -9.20 -0.36
CA TRP A 142 13.73 -8.15 -0.88
C TRP A 142 12.54 -8.74 -1.64
N ASN A 143 12.80 -9.60 -2.62
CA ASN A 143 11.77 -10.16 -3.48
C ASN A 143 10.87 -11.19 -2.77
N VAL A 144 11.42 -11.96 -1.83
CA VAL A 144 10.63 -12.91 -1.02
C VAL A 144 9.67 -12.16 -0.11
N VAL A 145 10.14 -11.12 0.60
CA VAL A 145 9.27 -10.28 1.45
C VAL A 145 8.17 -9.63 0.60
N ALA A 146 8.54 -9.06 -0.55
CA ALA A 146 7.60 -8.45 -1.48
C ALA A 146 6.54 -9.45 -1.99
N GLY A 147 6.97 -10.67 -2.35
CA GLY A 147 6.08 -11.76 -2.74
C GLY A 147 5.11 -12.20 -1.64
N VAL A 148 5.59 -12.33 -0.40
CA VAL A 148 4.75 -12.67 0.76
C VAL A 148 3.68 -11.61 1.00
N LEU A 149 4.06 -10.32 0.96
CA LEU A 149 3.10 -9.21 1.07
C LEU A 149 2.05 -9.29 -0.04
N LEU A 150 2.48 -9.42 -1.30
CA LEU A 150 1.57 -9.45 -2.46
C LEU A 150 0.59 -10.63 -2.39
N VAL A 151 1.09 -11.84 -2.15
CA VAL A 151 0.26 -13.06 -2.06
C VAL A 151 -0.74 -12.95 -0.91
N THR A 152 -0.30 -12.45 0.25
CA THR A 152 -1.19 -12.24 1.40
C THR A 152 -2.27 -11.22 1.09
N GLY A 153 -1.91 -10.10 0.46
CA GLY A 153 -2.84 -9.08 0.01
C GLY A 153 -3.89 -9.62 -0.96
N ILE A 154 -3.45 -10.35 -2.00
CA ILE A 154 -4.34 -11.02 -2.96
C ILE A 154 -5.29 -11.97 -2.24
N ALA A 155 -4.78 -12.81 -1.32
CA ALA A 155 -5.60 -13.76 -0.57
C ALA A 155 -6.70 -13.06 0.24
N LEU A 156 -6.39 -11.96 0.92
CA LEU A 156 -7.38 -11.15 1.64
C LEU A 156 -8.41 -10.53 0.68
N THR A 157 -7.96 -9.97 -0.45
CA THR A 157 -8.86 -9.39 -1.46
C THR A 157 -9.80 -10.45 -2.07
N VAL A 158 -9.33 -11.65 -2.37
CA VAL A 158 -10.16 -12.75 -2.90
C VAL A 158 -11.17 -13.24 -1.86
N ARG A 159 -10.76 -13.40 -0.59
CA ARG A 159 -11.67 -13.81 0.51
C ARG A 159 -12.86 -12.86 0.65
N THR A 160 -12.65 -11.56 0.41
CA THR A 160 -13.74 -10.57 0.47
C THR A 160 -14.73 -10.70 -0.69
N ARG A 161 -14.29 -11.07 -1.90
CA ARG A 161 -15.22 -11.30 -3.04
C ARG A 161 -16.18 -12.47 -2.77
N ARG A 162 -15.67 -13.56 -2.19
CA ARG A 162 -16.49 -14.75 -1.90
C ARG A 162 -17.61 -14.46 -0.89
N ARG A 163 -17.32 -13.62 0.12
CA ARG A 163 -18.31 -13.22 1.13
C ARG A 163 -19.46 -12.36 0.56
N THR A 164 -19.18 -11.54 -0.45
CA THR A 164 -20.23 -10.75 -1.12
C THR A 164 -21.18 -11.62 -1.93
N ILE A 165 -20.69 -12.71 -2.53
CA ILE A 165 -21.52 -13.64 -3.32
C ILE A 165 -22.44 -14.47 -2.42
N THR A 166 -21.98 -14.91 -1.26
CA THR A 166 -22.81 -15.73 -0.35
C THR A 166 -23.85 -14.92 0.43
N ALA A 167 -23.67 -13.60 0.55
CA ALA A 167 -24.57 -12.72 1.29
C ALA A 167 -25.61 -12.00 0.42
N ALA A 168 -25.58 -12.22 -0.91
CA ALA A 168 -26.56 -11.71 -1.88
C ALA A 168 -27.49 -12.85 -2.29
#